data_AF-A0A0M1J212-F1
#
_entry.id   AF-A0A0M1J212-F1
#
_cell.length_a   1.000
_cell.length_b   1.000
_cell.length_c   1.000
_cell.angle_alpha   90.00
_cell.angle_beta   90.00
_cell.angle_gamma   90.00
#
_symmetry.space_group_name_H-M   'P 1'
#
loop_
_entity.id
_entity.type
_entity.pdbx_description
1 polymer ?
#
loop_
_entity_poly.entity_id
_entity_poly.type
_entity_poly.pdbx_seq_one_letter_code
_entity_poly.pdbx_strand_id
1 'polypeptide(L)'
;MNKTSIKCSRCHSDKLCKFGLDKQANQKYQCKKCKCQFAPDSVTTKPKSKYPRCPKCGKATYLHHEYNHYNPYKCGDKKCNHIIVQYHNFNINIASSESVSGSLYTKGMRFSLHTILTALRLYFLNNSSARAISHFLLVSSNIKFSHVTIANWTNKFAPYFKAKADKFKTNLNLQSDHWHADKTVVFINGERYYL
;
A
#
# COMPACT_ATOMS: atom_id res chain seq x y z
N MET A 1 -6.76 -33.21 50.85
CA MET A 1 -6.07 -32.38 49.85
C MET A 1 -4.58 -32.72 49.91
N ASN A 2 -4.06 -33.44 48.92
CA ASN A 2 -2.70 -33.97 48.93
C ASN A 2 -1.67 -32.82 48.84
N LYS A 3 -0.95 -32.56 49.94
CA LYS A 3 0.26 -31.72 49.94
C LYS A 3 1.29 -32.38 49.03
N THR A 4 1.37 -31.96 47.77
CA THR A 4 2.49 -32.35 46.90
C THR A 4 3.77 -31.82 47.53
N SER A 5 4.66 -32.72 47.95
CA SER A 5 5.97 -32.37 48.50
C SER A 5 6.80 -31.72 47.40
N ILE A 6 6.96 -30.40 47.43
CA ILE A 6 7.77 -29.66 46.48
C ILE A 6 9.23 -30.08 46.67
N LYS A 7 9.87 -30.60 45.62
CA LYS A 7 11.29 -31.01 45.62
C LYS A 7 12.10 -30.15 44.66
N CYS A 8 13.42 -30.04 44.91
CA CYS A 8 14.30 -29.35 43.98
C CYS A 8 14.36 -30.04 42.61
N SER A 9 14.13 -29.30 41.53
CA SER A 9 14.19 -29.82 40.14
C SER A 9 15.57 -30.29 39.68
N ARG A 10 16.66 -29.85 40.34
CA ARG A 10 18.03 -30.23 39.97
C ARG A 10 18.63 -31.39 40.78
N CYS A 11 18.29 -31.48 42.07
CA CYS A 11 18.95 -32.43 42.99
C CYS A 11 17.96 -33.25 43.84
N HIS A 12 16.65 -33.09 43.60
CA HIS A 12 15.56 -33.80 44.26
C HIS A 12 15.54 -33.74 45.80
N SER A 13 16.34 -32.84 46.39
CA SER A 13 16.38 -32.62 47.84
C SER A 13 15.12 -31.93 48.33
N ASP A 14 14.60 -32.40 49.48
CA ASP A 14 13.45 -31.82 50.18
C ASP A 14 13.82 -30.59 51.04
N LYS A 15 15.13 -30.36 51.23
CA LYS A 15 15.66 -29.19 51.96
C LYS A 15 15.54 -27.90 51.13
N LEU A 16 14.37 -27.28 51.16
CA LEU A 16 14.05 -26.01 50.50
C LEU A 16 13.85 -24.87 51.52
N CYS A 17 14.21 -23.64 51.16
CA CYS A 17 13.83 -22.42 51.88
C CYS A 17 12.99 -21.50 50.97
N LYS A 18 12.08 -20.73 51.56
CA LYS A 18 11.34 -19.67 50.85
C LYS A 18 12.31 -18.54 50.50
N PHE A 19 12.34 -18.12 49.25
CA PHE A 19 13.29 -17.14 48.73
C PHE A 19 12.54 -16.02 47.98
N GLY A 20 11.65 -15.34 48.72
CA GLY A 20 10.80 -14.28 48.16
C GLY A 20 9.75 -14.79 47.16
N LEU A 21 9.19 -13.87 46.39
CA LEU A 21 8.20 -14.13 45.35
C LEU A 21 8.80 -13.84 43.96
N ASP A 22 8.23 -14.44 42.92
CA ASP A 22 8.54 -14.09 41.54
C ASP A 22 7.77 -12.83 41.08
N LYS A 23 7.96 -12.42 39.81
CA LYS A 23 7.27 -11.26 39.22
C LYS A 23 5.75 -11.46 39.09
N GLN A 24 5.28 -12.70 39.16
CA GLN A 24 3.86 -13.09 39.11
C GLN A 24 3.30 -13.32 40.52
N ALA A 25 4.04 -12.94 41.58
CA ALA A 25 3.72 -13.16 42.99
C ALA A 25 3.65 -14.64 43.44
N ASN A 26 4.20 -15.58 42.66
CA ASN A 26 4.32 -16.99 43.05
C ASN A 26 5.49 -17.18 44.03
N GLN A 27 5.34 -18.14 44.94
CA GLN A 27 6.38 -18.46 45.92
C GLN A 27 7.63 -19.05 45.25
N LYS A 28 8.77 -18.37 45.38
CA LYS A 28 10.08 -18.91 44.99
C LYS A 28 10.65 -19.75 46.13
N TYR A 29 11.25 -20.88 45.76
CA TYR A 29 12.00 -21.75 46.65
C TYR A 29 13.47 -21.80 46.23
N GLN A 30 14.37 -21.78 47.20
CA GLN A 30 15.80 -22.03 47.00
C GLN A 30 16.19 -23.34 47.69
N CYS A 31 16.91 -24.21 46.97
CA CYS A 31 17.44 -25.43 47.57
C CYS A 31 18.67 -25.15 48.43
N LYS A 32 18.72 -25.65 49.66
CA LYS A 32 19.88 -25.47 50.55
C LYS A 32 21.12 -26.24 50.08
N LYS A 33 20.96 -27.33 49.30
CA LYS A 33 22.10 -28.13 48.79
C LYS A 33 22.72 -27.54 47.53
N CYS A 34 21.92 -27.30 46.49
CA CYS A 34 22.43 -26.86 45.18
C CYS A 34 22.21 -25.37 44.89
N LYS A 35 21.61 -24.61 45.83
CA LYS A 35 21.28 -23.18 45.71
C LYS A 35 20.38 -22.79 44.53
N CYS A 36 19.86 -23.78 43.78
CA CYS A 36 18.94 -23.57 42.66
C CYS A 36 17.63 -22.94 43.15
N GLN A 37 17.16 -21.92 42.43
CA GLN A 37 15.91 -21.24 42.68
C GLN A 37 14.88 -21.63 41.63
N PHE A 38 13.65 -21.88 42.04
CA PHE A 38 12.55 -22.18 41.14
C PHE A 38 11.20 -21.80 41.77
N ALA A 39 10.20 -21.60 40.94
CA ALA A 39 8.81 -21.35 41.33
C ALA A 39 7.93 -22.37 40.58
N PRO A 40 7.36 -23.38 41.28
CA PRO A 40 6.57 -24.44 40.65
C PRO A 40 5.36 -23.92 39.88
N ASP A 41 4.71 -22.90 40.44
CA ASP A 41 3.47 -22.33 39.92
C ASP A 41 3.71 -21.20 38.90
N SER A 42 4.98 -20.94 38.54
CA SER A 42 5.30 -19.90 37.56
C SER A 42 4.92 -20.34 36.14
N VAL A 43 4.02 -19.57 35.52
CA VAL A 43 3.64 -19.80 34.12
C VAL A 43 4.67 -19.10 33.24
N THR A 44 5.53 -19.90 32.60
CA THR A 44 6.52 -19.39 31.64
C THR A 44 5.86 -19.09 30.28
N THR A 45 5.26 -17.91 30.15
CA THR A 45 4.89 -17.36 28.83
C THR A 45 6.16 -16.90 28.12
N LYS A 46 6.74 -17.78 27.28
CA LYS A 46 7.83 -17.37 26.40
C LYS A 46 7.31 -16.27 25.45
N PRO A 47 8.01 -15.13 25.31
CA PRO A 47 7.61 -14.11 24.36
C PRO A 47 7.58 -14.72 22.96
N LYS A 48 6.44 -14.58 22.27
CA LYS A 48 6.34 -14.98 20.86
C LYS A 48 7.29 -14.10 20.06
N SER A 49 8.08 -14.72 19.17
CA SER A 49 8.97 -13.97 18.29
C SER A 49 8.16 -13.05 17.38
N LYS A 50 8.64 -11.82 17.18
CA LYS A 50 8.01 -10.83 16.29
C LYS A 50 7.99 -11.28 14.82
N TYR A 51 8.89 -12.19 14.44
CA TYR A 51 9.14 -12.57 13.04
C TYR A 51 8.83 -14.04 12.78
N PRO A 52 8.44 -14.39 11.54
CA PRO A 52 8.16 -15.77 11.17
C PRO A 52 9.40 -16.67 11.31
N ARG A 53 9.19 -17.98 11.50
CA ARG A 53 10.28 -18.96 11.54
C ARG A 53 10.67 -19.36 10.12
N CYS A 54 11.92 -19.76 9.94
CA CYS A 54 12.40 -20.24 8.64
C CYS A 54 11.67 -21.52 8.23
N PRO A 55 11.03 -21.60 7.05
CA PRO A 55 10.33 -22.81 6.61
C PRO A 55 11.29 -23.96 6.29
N LYS A 56 12.56 -23.67 5.96
CA LYS A 56 13.57 -24.71 5.66
C LYS A 56 14.17 -25.35 6.91
N CYS A 57 14.48 -24.57 7.94
CA CYS A 57 15.26 -25.06 9.09
C CYS A 57 14.62 -24.77 10.46
N GLY A 58 13.46 -24.12 10.51
CA GLY A 58 12.74 -23.79 11.75
C GLY A 58 13.43 -22.76 12.65
N LYS A 59 14.59 -22.20 12.25
CA LYS A 59 15.34 -21.22 13.02
C LYS A 59 14.71 -19.83 12.94
N ALA A 60 15.12 -18.95 13.85
CA ALA A 60 14.66 -17.57 13.89
C ALA A 60 15.09 -16.82 12.62
N THR A 61 14.24 -15.91 12.16
CA THR A 61 14.55 -14.97 11.08
C THR A 61 14.66 -13.56 11.63
N TYR A 62 15.26 -12.66 10.84
CA TYR A 62 15.34 -11.24 11.12
C TYR A 62 14.94 -10.45 9.89
N LEU A 63 14.41 -9.24 10.09
CA LEU A 63 14.09 -8.31 9.01
C LEU A 63 15.38 -7.83 8.35
N HIS A 64 15.54 -8.06 7.05
CA HIS A 64 16.74 -7.65 6.31
C HIS A 64 16.63 -6.20 5.85
N HIS A 65 15.50 -5.84 5.23
CA HIS A 65 15.13 -4.49 4.83
C HIS A 65 13.62 -4.30 4.99
N GLU A 66 13.21 -3.06 5.16
CA GLU A 66 11.80 -2.66 5.15
C GLU A 66 11.51 -1.97 3.81
N TYR A 67 10.60 -2.54 3.01
CA TYR A 67 10.12 -1.90 1.78
C TYR A 67 8.63 -1.59 1.89
N ASN A 68 8.19 -0.64 1.07
CA ASN A 68 6.81 -0.17 1.06
C ASN A 68 5.79 -1.28 0.76
N HIS A 69 6.12 -2.25 -0.11
CA HIS A 69 5.14 -3.26 -0.56
C HIS A 69 5.44 -4.67 -0.03
N TYR A 70 6.63 -4.92 0.50
CA TYR A 70 7.01 -6.21 1.04
C TYR A 70 8.17 -6.11 2.02
N ASN A 71 8.29 -7.07 2.91
CA ASN A 71 9.40 -7.18 3.85
C ASN A 71 10.09 -8.55 3.69
N PRO A 72 11.37 -8.58 3.31
CA PRO A 72 12.16 -9.81 3.34
C PRO A 72 12.70 -10.13 4.76
N TYR A 73 12.42 -11.35 5.21
CA TYR A 73 12.96 -11.94 6.44
C TYR A 73 14.04 -12.97 6.10
N LYS A 74 15.25 -12.72 6.57
CA LYS A 74 16.40 -13.59 6.35
C LYS A 74 16.60 -14.55 7.51
N CYS A 75 16.90 -15.80 7.21
CA CYS A 75 17.23 -16.80 8.21
C CYS A 75 18.53 -16.44 8.93
N GLY A 76 18.54 -16.52 10.27
CA GLY A 76 19.73 -16.28 11.08
C GLY A 76 20.80 -17.37 10.97
N ASP A 77 20.50 -18.51 10.35
CA ASP A 77 21.48 -19.58 10.12
C ASP A 77 22.20 -19.39 8.80
N LYS A 78 23.52 -19.14 8.87
CA LYS A 78 24.38 -18.94 7.70
C LYS A 78 24.38 -20.13 6.75
N LYS A 79 24.18 -21.36 7.24
CA LYS A 79 24.10 -22.56 6.38
C LYS A 79 22.80 -22.61 5.57
N CYS A 80 21.71 -22.10 6.13
CA CYS A 80 20.41 -22.09 5.48
C CYS A 80 20.24 -20.89 4.56
N ASN A 81 20.60 -19.69 5.05
CA ASN A 81 20.59 -18.41 4.33
C ASN A 81 19.29 -18.09 3.55
N HIS A 82 18.18 -18.73 3.93
CA HIS A 82 16.92 -18.63 3.21
C HIS A 82 16.21 -17.29 3.50
N ILE A 83 15.52 -16.74 2.50
CA ILE A 83 14.79 -15.48 2.58
C ILE A 83 13.30 -15.76 2.37
N ILE A 84 12.47 -15.26 3.29
CA ILE A 84 11.01 -15.31 3.24
C ILE A 84 10.53 -13.90 2.90
N VAL A 85 9.64 -13.77 1.93
CA VAL A 85 9.05 -12.46 1.57
C VAL A 85 7.62 -12.41 2.07
N GLN A 86 7.28 -11.38 2.84
CA GLN A 86 5.91 -11.11 3.28
C GLN A 86 5.41 -9.82 2.62
N TYR A 87 4.29 -9.89 1.91
CA TYR A 87 3.71 -8.74 1.20
C TYR A 87 2.79 -7.94 2.12
N HIS A 88 2.80 -6.61 1.95
CA HIS A 88 1.89 -5.70 2.63
C HIS A 88 0.59 -5.59 1.84
N ASN A 89 -0.44 -6.31 2.26
CA ASN A 89 -1.74 -6.32 1.55
C ASN A 89 -2.46 -4.95 1.56
N PHE A 90 -2.05 -4.02 2.44
CA PHE A 90 -2.72 -2.73 2.64
C PHE A 90 -1.94 -1.52 2.12
N ASN A 91 -0.69 -1.69 1.66
CA ASN A 91 0.09 -0.60 1.08
C ASN A 91 -0.20 -0.48 -0.42
N ILE A 92 -1.46 -0.21 -0.74
CA ILE A 92 -1.89 0.21 -2.07
C ILE A 92 -1.65 1.72 -2.13
N ASN A 93 -0.80 2.16 -3.07
CA ASN A 93 -0.64 3.59 -3.30
C ASN A 93 -1.99 4.19 -3.67
N ILE A 94 -2.30 5.35 -3.09
CA ILE A 94 -3.46 6.15 -3.44
C ILE A 94 -3.52 6.30 -4.96
N ALA A 95 -4.67 6.01 -5.56
CA ALA A 95 -4.86 6.18 -6.99
C ALA A 95 -4.57 7.64 -7.37
N SER A 96 -3.85 7.86 -8.48
CA SER A 96 -3.50 9.21 -8.97
C SER A 96 -4.74 10.10 -9.20
N SER A 97 -5.93 9.50 -9.30
CA SER A 97 -7.24 10.16 -9.31
C SER A 97 -7.60 10.91 -8.02
N GLU A 98 -7.10 10.53 -6.84
CA GLU A 98 -7.44 11.22 -5.57
C GLU A 98 -6.70 12.55 -5.40
N SER A 99 -5.61 12.78 -6.15
CA SER A 99 -4.92 14.08 -6.23
C SER A 99 -5.66 15.13 -7.06
N VAL A 100 -6.85 14.79 -7.56
CA VAL A 100 -7.74 15.71 -8.28
C VAL A 100 -8.49 16.57 -7.28
N SER A 101 -7.78 17.55 -6.72
CA SER A 101 -8.40 18.67 -6.00
C SER A 101 -8.87 19.73 -6.99
N GLY A 102 -10.17 19.98 -6.95
CA GLY A 102 -10.91 20.92 -7.77
C GLY A 102 -12.37 20.48 -7.79
N SER A 103 -13.31 21.35 -7.44
CA SER A 103 -14.72 20.99 -7.59
C SER A 103 -14.97 20.79 -9.08
N LEU A 104 -15.06 19.53 -9.50
CA LEU A 104 -15.82 19.21 -10.70
C LEU A 104 -17.21 19.72 -10.37
N TYR A 105 -17.59 20.90 -10.86
CA TYR A 105 -18.95 21.42 -10.75
C TYR A 105 -19.83 20.51 -11.62
N THR A 106 -20.08 19.30 -11.10
CA THR A 106 -20.98 18.27 -11.62
C THR A 106 -22.42 18.63 -11.32
N LYS A 107 -22.66 19.65 -10.50
CA LYS A 107 -23.99 20.22 -10.25
C LYS A 107 -24.61 20.63 -11.59
N GLY A 108 -25.69 19.93 -11.96
CA GLY A 108 -26.40 20.12 -13.23
C GLY A 108 -25.97 19.23 -14.40
N MET A 109 -25.01 18.31 -14.22
CA MET A 109 -24.70 17.29 -15.23
C MET A 109 -25.72 16.15 -15.15
N ARG A 110 -26.42 15.88 -16.26
CA ARG A 110 -27.44 14.81 -16.35
C ARG A 110 -26.86 13.40 -16.37
N PHE A 111 -25.58 13.26 -16.72
CA PHE A 111 -24.91 11.98 -16.92
C PHE A 111 -23.91 11.70 -15.81
N SER A 112 -23.67 10.41 -15.54
CA SER A 112 -22.69 9.99 -14.54
C SER A 112 -21.29 10.52 -14.88
N LEU A 113 -20.49 10.82 -13.85
CA LEU A 113 -19.12 11.28 -14.04
C LEU A 113 -18.29 10.26 -14.83
N HIS A 114 -18.51 8.96 -14.59
CA HIS A 114 -17.85 7.88 -15.32
C HIS A 114 -18.10 7.96 -16.83
N THR A 115 -19.35 8.18 -17.25
CA THR A 115 -19.72 8.34 -18.67
C THR A 115 -19.00 9.54 -19.29
N ILE A 116 -18.97 10.67 -18.57
CA ILE A 116 -18.34 11.90 -19.04
C ILE A 116 -16.82 11.70 -19.19
N LEU A 117 -16.16 11.13 -18.17
CA LEU A 117 -14.73 10.85 -18.21
C LEU A 117 -14.39 9.84 -19.32
N THR A 118 -15.22 8.83 -19.53
CA THR A 118 -15.04 7.87 -20.63
C THR A 118 -15.13 8.57 -21.98
N ALA A 119 -16.12 9.45 -22.18
CA ALA A 119 -16.25 10.23 -23.41
C ALA A 119 -15.04 11.15 -23.63
N LEU A 120 -14.57 11.85 -22.60
CA LEU A 120 -13.37 12.70 -22.68
C LEU A 120 -12.11 11.88 -22.99
N ARG A 121 -11.97 10.70 -22.39
CA ARG A 121 -10.86 9.79 -22.66
C ARG A 121 -10.83 9.34 -24.11
N LEU A 122 -11.99 8.93 -24.64
CA LEU A 122 -12.12 8.55 -26.05
C LEU A 122 -11.84 9.72 -27.00
N TYR A 123 -12.18 10.95 -26.60
CA TYR A 123 -11.93 12.14 -27.40
C TYR A 123 -10.44 12.51 -27.43
N PHE A 124 -9.81 12.66 -26.26
CA PHE A 124 -8.44 13.18 -26.15
C PHE A 124 -7.34 12.13 -26.33
N LEU A 125 -7.57 10.87 -25.92
CA LEU A 125 -6.55 9.82 -26.03
C LEU A 125 -6.71 9.00 -27.30
N ASN A 126 -7.95 8.73 -27.72
CA ASN A 126 -8.20 7.87 -28.88
C ASN A 126 -8.45 8.65 -30.17
N ASN A 127 -8.42 9.99 -30.13
CA ASN A 127 -8.70 10.88 -31.27
C ASN A 127 -10.03 10.56 -31.99
N SER A 128 -11.00 10.02 -31.25
CA SER A 128 -12.31 9.67 -31.82
C SER A 128 -13.18 10.89 -32.00
N SER A 129 -13.87 10.98 -33.14
CA SER A 129 -14.84 12.06 -33.36
C SER A 129 -16.00 11.99 -32.35
N ALA A 130 -16.58 13.14 -32.00
CA ALA A 130 -17.71 13.18 -31.07
C ALA A 130 -18.91 12.34 -31.56
N ARG A 131 -19.10 12.19 -32.87
CA ARG A 131 -20.12 11.30 -33.45
C ARG A 131 -19.79 9.83 -33.20
N ALA A 132 -18.56 9.42 -33.47
CA ALA A 132 -18.10 8.05 -33.21
C ALA A 132 -18.22 7.68 -31.72
N ILE A 133 -17.87 8.60 -30.82
CA ILE A 133 -18.00 8.39 -29.37
C ILE A 133 -19.47 8.23 -28.96
N SER A 134 -20.37 9.08 -29.51
CA SER A 134 -21.81 8.96 -29.22
C SER A 134 -22.38 7.63 -29.67
N HIS A 135 -21.97 7.15 -30.84
CA HIS A 135 -22.38 5.85 -31.35
C HIS A 135 -21.78 4.70 -30.51
N PHE A 136 -20.50 4.79 -30.17
CA PHE A 136 -19.83 3.79 -29.34
C PHE A 136 -20.51 3.61 -27.98
N LEU A 137 -20.78 4.70 -27.26
CA LEU A 137 -21.42 4.64 -25.94
C LEU A 137 -22.90 4.24 -26.00
N LEU A 138 -23.57 4.49 -27.13
CA LEU A 138 -24.90 3.95 -27.38
C LEU A 138 -24.85 2.43 -27.54
N VAL A 139 -23.92 1.91 -28.33
CA VAL A 139 -23.79 0.46 -28.58
C VAL A 139 -23.25 -0.30 -27.36
N SER A 140 -22.24 0.24 -26.67
CA SER A 140 -21.57 -0.44 -25.57
C SER A 140 -22.33 -0.38 -24.25
N SER A 141 -23.06 0.71 -24.01
CA SER A 141 -23.61 1.03 -22.69
C SER A 141 -25.09 1.44 -22.73
N ASN A 142 -25.72 1.43 -23.92
CA ASN A 142 -27.10 1.85 -24.14
C ASN A 142 -27.39 3.28 -23.64
N ILE A 143 -26.39 4.17 -23.67
CA ILE A 143 -26.54 5.57 -23.23
C ILE A 143 -26.66 6.47 -24.46
N LYS A 144 -27.78 7.17 -24.58
CA LYS A 144 -28.03 8.11 -25.68
C LYS A 144 -27.69 9.55 -25.29
N PHE A 145 -26.76 10.17 -26.01
CA PHE A 145 -26.53 11.62 -25.98
C PHE A 145 -26.05 12.10 -27.36
N SER A 146 -26.16 13.40 -27.61
CA SER A 146 -25.74 13.98 -28.89
C SER A 146 -24.24 14.22 -28.93
N HIS A 147 -23.63 14.20 -30.12
CA HIS A 147 -22.24 14.62 -30.32
C HIS A 147 -21.97 16.05 -29.80
N VAL A 148 -22.97 16.93 -29.81
CA VAL A 148 -22.91 18.29 -29.24
C VAL A 148 -22.72 18.25 -27.72
N THR A 149 -23.31 17.27 -27.05
CA THR A 149 -23.14 17.09 -25.59
C THR A 149 -21.68 16.77 -25.26
N ILE A 150 -21.02 15.94 -26.07
CA ILE A 150 -19.59 15.66 -25.91
C ILE A 150 -18.75 16.91 -26.17
N ALA A 151 -19.03 17.66 -27.25
CA ALA A 151 -18.33 18.91 -27.54
C ALA A 151 -18.47 19.94 -26.39
N ASN A 152 -19.65 20.01 -25.77
CA ASN A 152 -19.85 20.85 -24.60
C ASN A 152 -19.06 20.36 -23.39
N TRP A 153 -18.94 19.05 -23.18
CA TRP A 153 -18.06 18.50 -22.14
C TRP A 153 -16.60 18.82 -22.42
N THR A 154 -16.10 18.63 -23.64
CA THR A 154 -14.70 18.94 -23.97
C THR A 154 -14.39 20.41 -23.71
N ASN A 155 -15.29 21.33 -24.09
CA ASN A 155 -15.13 22.75 -23.83
C ASN A 155 -15.20 23.08 -22.33
N LYS A 156 -16.14 22.48 -21.59
CA LYS A 156 -16.29 22.72 -20.14
C LYS A 156 -15.09 22.21 -19.33
N PHE A 157 -14.46 21.12 -19.75
CA PHE A 157 -13.30 20.53 -19.09
C PHE A 157 -11.95 21.08 -19.61
N ALA A 158 -11.92 21.78 -20.75
CA ALA A 158 -10.68 22.36 -21.30
C ALA A 158 -9.91 23.26 -20.32
N PRO A 159 -10.54 24.17 -19.55
CA PRO A 159 -9.83 24.98 -18.56
C PRO A 159 -9.15 24.15 -17.46
N TYR A 160 -9.75 23.02 -17.10
CA TYR A 160 -9.17 22.11 -16.12
C TYR A 160 -7.90 21.45 -16.64
N PHE A 161 -7.93 20.96 -17.88
CA PHE A 161 -6.75 20.39 -18.53
C PHE A 161 -5.64 21.43 -18.68
N LYS A 162 -5.99 22.67 -19.03
CA LYS A 162 -5.04 23.80 -19.07
C LYS A 162 -4.41 24.04 -17.70
N ALA A 163 -5.19 24.12 -16.63
CA ALA A 163 -4.67 24.32 -15.28
C ALA A 163 -3.75 23.18 -14.82
N LYS A 164 -4.03 21.93 -15.22
CA LYS A 164 -3.14 20.79 -14.97
C LYS A 164 -1.86 20.89 -15.81
N ALA A 165 -1.96 21.24 -17.09
CA ALA A 165 -0.80 21.46 -17.96
C ALA A 165 0.10 22.58 -17.43
N ASP A 166 -0.48 23.67 -16.93
CA ASP A 166 0.24 24.81 -16.37
C ASP A 166 1.07 24.43 -15.13
N LYS A 167 0.64 23.45 -14.33
CA LYS A 167 1.45 22.92 -13.21
C LYS A 167 2.76 22.26 -13.67
N PHE A 168 2.82 21.76 -14.90
CA PHE A 168 4.06 21.19 -15.43
C PHE A 168 5.02 22.28 -15.91
N LYS A 169 4.53 23.50 -16.18
CA LYS A 169 5.38 24.61 -16.62
C LYS A 169 6.41 25.02 -15.57
N THR A 170 6.07 24.91 -14.29
CA THR A 170 7.02 25.23 -13.20
C THR A 170 8.21 24.28 -13.14
N ASN A 171 8.08 23.09 -13.72
CA ASN A 171 9.12 22.06 -13.74
C ASN A 171 9.95 22.09 -15.03
N LEU A 172 9.67 23.01 -15.95
CA LEU A 172 10.42 23.14 -17.20
C LEU A 172 11.79 23.77 -16.94
N ASN A 173 12.85 23.07 -17.35
CA ASN A 173 14.20 23.65 -17.37
C ASN A 173 14.39 24.48 -18.64
N LEU A 174 14.20 25.79 -18.54
CA LEU A 174 14.38 26.73 -19.67
C LEU A 174 15.86 27.02 -19.99
N GLN A 175 16.82 26.49 -19.23
CA GLN A 175 18.26 26.65 -19.45
C GLN A 175 18.87 25.47 -20.22
N SER A 176 18.07 24.63 -20.87
CA SER A 176 18.57 23.55 -21.72
C SER A 176 19.25 24.09 -22.98
N ASP A 177 20.41 23.54 -23.33
CA ASP A 177 21.12 23.85 -24.58
C ASP A 177 20.41 23.29 -25.82
N HIS A 178 19.54 22.29 -25.64
CA HIS A 178 18.82 21.62 -26.72
C HIS A 178 17.31 21.83 -26.57
N TRP A 179 16.69 22.31 -27.64
CA TRP A 179 15.25 22.51 -27.76
C TRP A 179 14.73 21.76 -28.97
N HIS A 180 13.71 20.94 -28.77
CA HIS A 180 12.98 20.28 -29.85
C HIS A 180 11.64 20.98 -30.02
N ALA A 181 11.35 21.42 -31.23
CA ALA A 181 10.08 22.05 -31.59
C ALA A 181 9.52 21.34 -32.82
N ASP A 182 8.29 20.84 -32.70
CA ASP A 182 7.57 20.21 -33.80
C ASP A 182 6.53 21.19 -34.35
N LYS A 183 6.51 21.33 -35.68
CA LYS A 183 5.51 22.14 -36.38
C LYS A 183 4.27 21.31 -36.63
N THR A 184 3.10 21.81 -36.22
CA THR A 184 1.81 21.16 -36.50
C THR A 184 0.96 22.04 -37.40
N VAL A 185 0.29 21.44 -38.39
CA VAL A 185 -0.68 22.14 -39.24
C VAL A 185 -2.09 21.81 -38.77
N VAL A 186 -2.88 22.84 -38.48
CA VAL A 186 -4.30 22.68 -38.13
C VAL A 186 -5.17 23.48 -39.08
N PHE A 187 -6.35 22.95 -39.40
CA PHE A 187 -7.35 23.65 -40.21
C PHE A 187 -8.45 24.16 -39.29
N ILE A 188 -8.66 25.48 -39.26
CA ILE A 188 -9.71 26.12 -38.46
C ILE A 188 -10.60 26.90 -39.43
N ASN A 189 -11.90 26.57 -39.47
CA ASN A 189 -12.88 27.19 -40.38
C ASN A 189 -12.46 27.18 -41.86
N GLY A 190 -11.69 26.19 -42.29
CA GLY A 190 -11.22 26.05 -43.68
C GLY A 190 -9.89 26.75 -43.98
N GLU A 191 -9.34 27.53 -43.04
CA GLU A 191 -8.05 28.18 -43.16
C GLU A 191 -6.94 27.34 -42.51
N ARG A 192 -5.74 27.36 -43.12
CA ARG A 192 -4.55 26.63 -42.63
C ARG A 192 -3.78 27.47 -41.63
N TYR A 193 -3.58 26.94 -40.43
CA TYR A 193 -2.76 27.53 -39.37
C TYR A 193 -1.57 26.63 -39.07
N TYR A 194 -0.43 27.25 -38.83
CA TYR A 194 0.81 26.58 -38.43
C TYR A 194 1.06 26.91 -36.97
N LEU A 195 1.08 25.87 -36.14
CA LEU A 195 1.38 25.93 -34.70
C LEU A 195 2.78 25.39 -34.44
#